data_AF-A0A257MWM5-F1
#
_entry.id   AF-A0A257MWM5-F1
#
_cell.length_a   1.000
_cell.length_b   1.000
_cell.length_c   1.000
_cell.angle_alpha   90.00
_cell.angle_beta   90.00
_cell.angle_gamma   90.00
#
_symmetry.space_group_name_H-M   'P 1'
#
loop_
_entity.id
_entity.type
_entity.pdbx_description
1 polymer ?
#
loop_
_entity_poly.entity_id
_entity_poly.type
_entity_poly.pdbx_seq_one_letter_code
_entity_poly.pdbx_strand_id
1 'polypeptide(L)'
;MEIRHIVSKIKKPFFIVGGLLVIYAMVGVFILPAVLKSKIPEIIQKETGRKALISNVQVQPFPLSLSLRGVEIEEHNGQPFAAFDDFYIKLGFFQSIKQLALVFDEVSLKKPFVHIAKQKNGTFNFQDLFKAKADDKKGEDDQAFPVNIAKLSLSEGKLVWKDASFPKPVIEEIHPINIDIENFTTHADKQARLGLSLALKSGGHLDWKGTVSMKPLSSEGHIKFDKVTLETILALALPADAMPFNLKGYEILDADYKASYT
;
A
#
# COMPACT_ATOMS: atom_id res chain seq x y z
N MET A 1 16.26 59.63 -7.52
CA MET A 1 14.90 59.38 -8.08
C MET A 1 14.74 57.98 -8.71
N GLU A 2 15.79 57.13 -8.71
CA GLU A 2 15.82 55.82 -9.38
C GLU A 2 15.11 54.67 -8.62
N ILE A 3 15.02 54.73 -7.29
CA ILE A 3 14.51 53.62 -6.47
C ILE A 3 13.00 53.38 -6.66
N ARG A 4 12.19 54.43 -6.90
CA ARG A 4 10.73 54.30 -7.11
C ARG A 4 10.36 53.53 -8.38
N HIS A 5 11.23 53.52 -9.40
CA HIS A 5 10.97 52.86 -10.69
C HIS A 5 11.21 51.35 -10.66
N ILE A 6 12.17 50.88 -9.85
CA ILE A 6 12.45 49.45 -9.71
C ILE A 6 11.32 48.76 -8.93
N VAL A 7 10.81 49.41 -7.88
CA VAL A 7 9.70 48.87 -7.07
C VAL A 7 8.41 48.73 -7.90
N SER A 8 8.15 49.60 -8.88
CA SER A 8 6.93 49.49 -9.72
C SER A 8 7.02 48.37 -10.77
N LYS A 9 8.22 48.08 -11.30
CA LYS A 9 8.45 46.98 -12.24
C LYS A 9 8.32 45.60 -11.60
N ILE A 10 8.58 45.48 -10.30
CA ILE A 10 8.45 44.21 -9.55
C ILE A 10 7.01 43.97 -9.05
N LYS A 11 6.21 45.03 -8.83
CA LYS A 11 4.81 44.90 -8.36
C LYS A 11 3.92 44.11 -9.33
N LYS A 12 4.00 44.38 -10.63
CA LYS A 12 3.17 43.70 -11.65
C LYS A 12 3.41 42.17 -11.73
N PRO A 13 4.65 41.67 -11.90
CA PRO A 13 4.90 40.23 -11.90
C PRO A 13 4.57 39.60 -10.53
N PHE A 14 4.76 40.32 -9.42
CA PHE A 14 4.36 39.85 -8.10
C PHE A 14 2.85 39.57 -7.99
N PHE A 15 1.99 40.50 -8.46
CA PHE A 15 0.54 40.27 -8.49
C PHE A 15 0.13 39.16 -9.46
N ILE A 16 0.81 39.01 -10.60
CA ILE A 16 0.55 37.92 -11.55
C ILE A 16 0.90 36.56 -10.94
N VAL A 17 2.09 36.42 -10.36
CA VAL A 17 2.52 35.17 -9.70
C VAL A 17 1.61 34.87 -8.51
N GLY A 18 1.26 35.87 -7.70
CA GLY A 18 0.30 35.71 -6.60
C GLY A 18 -1.07 35.24 -7.09
N GLY A 19 -1.60 35.84 -8.16
CA GLY A 19 -2.87 35.42 -8.77
C GLY A 19 -2.83 33.98 -9.30
N LEU A 20 -1.75 33.61 -9.98
CA LEU A 20 -1.55 32.24 -10.47
C LEU A 20 -1.46 31.22 -9.32
N LEU A 21 -0.79 31.55 -8.22
CA LEU A 21 -0.71 30.69 -7.04
C LEU A 21 -2.08 30.51 -6.37
N VAL A 22 -2.90 31.57 -6.32
CA VAL A 22 -4.26 31.48 -5.80
C VAL A 22 -5.13 30.61 -6.70
N ILE A 23 -5.04 30.77 -8.02
CA ILE A 23 -5.75 29.91 -8.98
C ILE A 23 -5.31 28.44 -8.81
N TYR A 24 -4.01 28.18 -8.75
CA TYR A 24 -3.47 26.85 -8.50
C TYR A 24 -4.01 26.25 -7.20
N ALA A 25 -4.02 27.03 -6.11
CA ALA A 25 -4.54 26.56 -4.83
C ALA A 25 -6.05 26.27 -4.89
N MET A 26 -6.84 27.12 -5.54
CA MET A 26 -8.28 26.89 -5.72
C MET A 26 -8.56 25.64 -6.56
N VAL A 27 -7.83 25.44 -7.66
CA VAL A 27 -7.95 24.24 -8.49
C VAL A 27 -7.60 23.00 -7.66
N GLY A 28 -6.50 23.05 -6.92
CA GLY A 28 -6.05 21.95 -6.08
C GLY A 28 -7.00 21.60 -4.93
N VAL A 29 -7.65 22.60 -4.31
CA VAL A 29 -8.53 22.37 -3.16
C VAL A 29 -9.97 22.05 -3.55
N PHE A 30 -10.48 22.62 -4.64
CA PHE A 30 -11.90 22.46 -5.00
C PHE A 30 -12.12 21.53 -6.19
N ILE A 31 -11.36 21.71 -7.28
CA ILE A 31 -11.60 20.96 -8.52
C ILE A 31 -11.04 19.55 -8.40
N LEU A 32 -9.77 19.43 -8.02
CA LEU A 32 -9.08 18.14 -8.00
C LEU A 32 -9.76 17.12 -7.06
N PRO A 33 -10.18 17.46 -5.83
CA PRO A 33 -10.88 16.52 -4.96
C PRO A 33 -12.23 16.07 -5.51
N ALA A 34 -12.99 16.98 -6.14
CA ALA A 34 -14.26 16.65 -6.76
C ALA A 34 -14.08 15.67 -7.95
N VAL A 35 -13.08 15.93 -8.79
CA VAL A 35 -12.74 15.04 -9.92
C VAL A 35 -12.29 13.67 -9.42
N LEU A 36 -11.38 13.61 -8.45
CA LEU A 36 -10.89 12.34 -7.90
C LEU A 36 -12.02 11.53 -7.24
N LYS A 37 -12.91 12.20 -6.49
CA LYS A 37 -14.05 11.55 -5.82
C LYS A 37 -15.03 10.92 -6.81
N SER A 38 -15.21 11.50 -8.00
CA SER A 38 -16.09 10.93 -9.03
C SER A 38 -15.37 9.93 -9.93
N LYS A 39 -14.14 10.23 -10.34
CA LYS A 39 -13.43 9.46 -11.38
C LYS A 39 -12.75 8.21 -10.86
N ILE A 40 -12.23 8.20 -9.63
CA ILE A 40 -11.60 6.98 -9.09
C ILE A 40 -12.63 5.83 -9.03
N PRO A 41 -13.85 6.00 -8.46
CA PRO A 41 -14.85 4.95 -8.50
C PRO A 41 -15.27 4.52 -9.90
N GLU A 42 -15.45 5.47 -10.82
CA GLU A 42 -15.81 5.22 -12.21
C GLU A 42 -14.75 4.38 -12.93
N ILE A 43 -13.46 4.69 -12.71
CA ILE A 43 -12.33 3.93 -13.26
C ILE A 43 -12.28 2.53 -12.65
N ILE A 44 -12.40 2.40 -11.33
CA ILE A 44 -12.41 1.07 -10.68
C ILE A 44 -13.56 0.23 -11.26
N GLN A 45 -14.76 0.80 -11.40
CA GLN A 45 -15.89 0.09 -11.97
C GLN A 45 -15.68 -0.30 -13.44
N LYS A 46 -15.12 0.60 -14.25
CA LYS A 46 -14.86 0.34 -15.66
C LYS A 46 -13.79 -0.74 -15.86
N GLU A 47 -12.70 -0.69 -15.10
CA GLU A 47 -11.54 -1.57 -15.28
C GLU A 47 -11.68 -2.91 -14.56
N THR A 48 -12.42 -2.96 -13.46
CA THR A 48 -12.52 -4.16 -12.60
C THR A 48 -13.92 -4.75 -12.51
N GLY A 49 -14.95 -4.07 -13.04
CA GLY A 49 -16.35 -4.44 -12.88
C GLY A 49 -16.92 -4.23 -11.47
N ARG A 50 -16.09 -3.82 -10.51
CA ARG A 50 -16.44 -3.69 -9.09
C ARG A 50 -16.94 -2.30 -8.74
N LYS A 51 -17.98 -2.23 -7.92
CA LYS A 51 -18.44 -0.95 -7.38
C LYS A 51 -17.46 -0.46 -6.33
N ALA A 52 -17.13 0.82 -6.40
CA ALA A 52 -16.30 1.47 -5.40
C ALA A 52 -16.99 2.73 -4.90
N LEU A 53 -16.72 3.08 -3.66
CA LEU A 53 -17.21 4.28 -2.99
C LEU A 53 -16.04 4.98 -2.33
N ILE A 54 -16.09 6.31 -2.31
CA ILE A 54 -15.11 7.14 -1.62
C ILE A 54 -15.88 8.20 -0.84
N SER A 55 -15.75 8.18 0.48
CA SER A 55 -16.48 9.11 1.34
C SER A 55 -15.97 10.53 1.18
N ASN A 56 -14.65 10.71 1.22
CA ASN A 56 -14.05 12.04 1.15
C ASN A 56 -12.67 12.01 0.48
N VAL A 57 -12.41 13.02 -0.36
CA VAL A 57 -11.09 13.29 -0.94
C VAL A 57 -10.66 14.68 -0.50
N GLN A 58 -9.42 14.83 -0.09
CA GLN A 58 -8.81 16.10 0.25
C GLN A 58 -7.46 16.21 -0.44
N VAL A 59 -7.22 17.36 -1.09
CA VAL A 59 -5.92 17.70 -1.63
C VAL A 59 -5.49 19.02 -1.02
N GLN A 60 -4.27 19.03 -0.51
CA GLN A 60 -3.60 20.22 0.00
C GLN A 60 -2.51 20.57 -1.01
N PRO A 61 -2.47 21.80 -1.56
CA PRO A 61 -1.42 22.21 -2.48
C PRO A 61 -0.09 22.51 -1.77
N PHE A 62 -0.16 22.96 -0.51
CA PHE A 62 1.01 23.33 0.31
C PHE A 62 0.82 22.91 1.78
N PRO A 63 1.53 21.89 2.29
CA PRO A 63 2.36 20.95 1.52
C PRO A 63 1.52 20.18 0.50
N LEU A 64 2.16 19.65 -0.56
CA LEU A 64 1.46 18.88 -1.58
C LEU A 64 1.11 17.50 -1.03
N SER A 65 -0.14 17.31 -0.59
CA SER A 65 -0.64 16.06 -0.03
C SER A 65 -2.03 15.70 -0.54
N LEU A 66 -2.31 14.40 -0.57
CA LEU A 66 -3.61 13.82 -0.93
C LEU A 66 -4.05 12.91 0.22
N SER A 67 -5.31 13.03 0.61
CA SER A 67 -5.98 12.14 1.55
C SER A 67 -7.26 11.59 0.93
N LEU A 68 -7.42 10.27 0.98
CA LEU A 68 -8.64 9.55 0.64
C LEU A 68 -9.18 8.92 1.91
N ARG A 69 -10.47 9.11 2.19
CA ARG A 69 -11.10 8.58 3.42
C ARG A 69 -12.35 7.79 3.10
N GLY A 70 -12.53 6.69 3.84
CA GLY A 70 -13.66 5.78 3.73
C GLY A 70 -13.82 5.27 2.30
N VAL A 71 -12.77 4.60 1.80
CA VAL A 71 -12.79 3.94 0.49
C VAL A 71 -13.25 2.51 0.68
N GLU A 72 -14.24 2.10 -0.11
CA GLU A 72 -14.80 0.76 -0.09
C GLU A 72 -14.91 0.26 -1.53
N ILE A 73 -14.54 -1.00 -1.75
CA ILE A 73 -14.64 -1.71 -3.02
C ILE A 73 -15.40 -2.99 -2.75
N GLU A 74 -16.50 -3.18 -3.46
CA GLU A 74 -17.34 -4.37 -3.38
C GLU A 74 -16.90 -5.40 -4.41
N GLU A 75 -17.13 -6.67 -4.10
CA GLU A 75 -17.12 -7.75 -5.07
C GLU A 75 -18.35 -7.66 -5.99
N HIS A 76 -18.33 -8.35 -7.12
CA HIS A 76 -19.46 -8.41 -8.06
C HIS A 76 -20.80 -8.84 -7.42
N ASN A 77 -20.75 -9.55 -6.30
CA ASN A 77 -21.92 -10.01 -5.54
C ASN A 77 -22.32 -9.06 -4.37
N GLY A 78 -21.69 -7.89 -4.24
CA GLY A 78 -21.97 -6.90 -3.20
C GLY A 78 -21.30 -7.16 -1.85
N GLN A 79 -20.47 -8.20 -1.71
CA GLN A 79 -19.68 -8.42 -0.49
C GLN A 79 -18.46 -7.48 -0.47
N PRO A 80 -17.93 -7.08 0.71
CA PRO A 80 -16.69 -6.32 0.78
C PRO A 80 -15.51 -7.07 0.15
N PHE A 81 -14.80 -6.42 -0.77
CA PHE A 81 -13.57 -6.94 -1.40
C PHE A 81 -12.34 -6.28 -0.80
N ALA A 82 -12.29 -4.95 -0.81
CA ALA A 82 -11.21 -4.17 -0.23
C ALA A 82 -11.74 -2.85 0.33
N ALA A 83 -11.16 -2.35 1.41
CA ALA A 83 -11.52 -1.04 1.97
C ALA A 83 -10.34 -0.44 2.75
N PHE A 84 -10.43 0.85 3.09
CA PHE A 84 -9.56 1.49 4.08
C PHE A 84 -10.20 2.76 4.64
N ASP A 85 -9.88 3.08 5.90
CA ASP A 85 -10.39 4.26 6.60
C ASP A 85 -9.71 5.53 6.08
N ASP A 86 -8.37 5.55 6.06
CA ASP A 86 -7.59 6.70 5.64
C ASP A 86 -6.38 6.24 4.81
N PHE A 87 -6.23 6.81 3.62
CA PHE A 87 -5.00 6.79 2.84
C PHE A 87 -4.48 8.21 2.75
N TYR A 88 -3.20 8.42 3.05
CA TYR A 88 -2.57 9.72 3.02
C TYR A 88 -1.21 9.62 2.34
N ILE A 89 -0.93 10.56 1.45
CA ILE A 89 0.37 10.73 0.81
C ILE A 89 0.80 12.18 0.90
N LYS A 90 2.09 12.40 1.17
CA LYS A 90 2.73 13.71 1.18
C LYS A 90 3.95 13.68 0.29
N LEU A 91 3.96 14.55 -0.73
CA LEU A 91 5.07 14.69 -1.66
C LEU A 91 6.13 15.64 -1.10
N GLY A 92 7.38 15.19 -1.11
CA GLY A 92 8.57 16.01 -0.86
C GLY A 92 8.95 16.76 -2.13
N PHE A 93 8.17 17.78 -2.52
CA PHE A 93 8.33 18.47 -3.81
C PHE A 93 9.75 19.03 -4.03
N PHE A 94 10.28 19.75 -3.05
CA PHE A 94 11.62 20.34 -3.14
C PHE A 94 12.73 19.27 -3.17
N GLN A 95 12.56 18.20 -2.39
CA GLN A 95 13.46 17.06 -2.34
C GLN A 95 13.45 16.30 -3.66
N SER A 96 12.28 16.16 -4.28
CA SER A 96 12.11 15.48 -5.56
C SER A 96 12.90 16.18 -6.67
N ILE A 97 12.79 17.51 -6.73
CA ILE A 97 13.56 18.33 -7.68
C ILE A 97 15.07 18.23 -7.39
N LYS A 98 15.47 18.32 -6.12
CA LYS A 98 16.89 18.27 -5.72
C LYS A 98 17.55 16.93 -6.01
N GLN A 99 16.82 15.83 -5.84
CA GLN A 99 17.33 14.47 -5.97
C GLN A 99 17.12 13.87 -7.37
N LEU A 100 16.40 14.59 -8.26
CA LEU A 100 15.95 14.06 -9.55
C LEU A 100 15.26 12.69 -9.38
N ALA A 101 14.43 12.59 -8.34
CA ALA A 101 13.74 11.37 -7.92
C ALA A 101 12.31 11.72 -7.48
N LEU A 102 11.40 10.76 -7.49
CA LEU A 102 10.07 10.94 -6.91
C LEU A 102 10.18 10.71 -5.39
N VAL A 103 10.11 11.78 -4.61
CA VAL A 103 10.25 11.73 -3.14
C VAL A 103 8.90 11.90 -2.47
N PHE A 104 8.51 10.91 -1.67
CA PHE A 104 7.41 10.99 -0.73
C PHE A 104 7.96 11.16 0.68
N ASP A 105 7.51 12.20 1.38
CA ASP A 105 7.83 12.38 2.80
C ASP A 105 7.07 11.34 3.65
N GLU A 106 5.82 11.04 3.26
CA GLU A 106 4.96 10.13 4.00
C GLU A 106 3.97 9.44 3.05
N VAL A 107 3.78 8.13 3.26
CA VAL A 107 2.72 7.31 2.66
C VAL A 107 2.12 6.49 3.80
N SER A 108 0.86 6.73 4.15
CA SER A 108 0.22 6.00 5.24
C SER A 108 -1.13 5.43 4.82
N LEU A 109 -1.39 4.18 5.22
CA LEU A 109 -2.65 3.49 5.00
C LEU A 109 -3.19 2.95 6.33
N LYS A 110 -4.36 3.44 6.74
CA LYS A 110 -4.98 3.10 8.02
C LYS A 110 -6.18 2.19 7.83
N LYS A 111 -6.22 1.13 8.65
CA LYS A 111 -7.23 0.09 8.67
C LYS A 111 -7.58 -0.45 7.27
N PRO A 112 -6.59 -0.81 6.43
CA PRO A 112 -6.91 -1.48 5.20
C PRO A 112 -7.54 -2.83 5.49
N PHE A 113 -8.62 -3.12 4.79
CA PHE A 113 -9.31 -4.39 4.81
C PHE A 113 -9.19 -5.04 3.43
N VAL A 114 -8.88 -6.33 3.38
CA VAL A 114 -8.92 -7.12 2.15
C VAL A 114 -9.56 -8.47 2.43
N HIS A 115 -10.43 -8.92 1.52
CA HIS A 115 -11.03 -10.25 1.55
C HIS A 115 -10.55 -11.07 0.36
N ILE A 116 -9.74 -12.09 0.66
CA ILE A 116 -9.25 -13.04 -0.32
C ILE A 116 -10.01 -14.35 -0.14
N ALA A 117 -10.64 -14.81 -1.22
CA ALA A 117 -11.41 -16.04 -1.24
C ALA A 117 -10.96 -16.95 -2.40
N LYS A 118 -10.61 -18.20 -2.07
CA LYS A 118 -10.37 -19.28 -3.03
C LYS A 118 -11.61 -20.17 -3.11
N GLN A 119 -12.15 -20.33 -4.30
CA GLN A 119 -13.38 -21.09 -4.55
C GLN A 119 -13.10 -22.61 -4.67
N LYS A 120 -14.17 -23.43 -4.70
CA LYS A 120 -14.08 -24.90 -4.84
C LYS A 120 -13.36 -25.35 -6.11
N ASN A 121 -13.48 -24.60 -7.19
CA ASN A 121 -12.78 -24.82 -8.46
C ASN A 121 -11.30 -24.35 -8.42
N GLY A 122 -10.80 -23.90 -7.27
CA GLY A 122 -9.44 -23.39 -7.08
C GLY A 122 -9.22 -21.95 -7.56
N THR A 123 -10.25 -21.25 -8.07
CA THR A 123 -10.10 -19.88 -8.56
C THR A 123 -10.18 -18.87 -7.42
N PHE A 124 -9.30 -17.87 -7.43
CA PHE A 124 -9.39 -16.73 -6.50
C PHE A 124 -10.39 -15.68 -6.98
N ASN A 125 -11.03 -15.00 -6.04
CA ASN A 125 -11.96 -13.90 -6.30
C ASN A 125 -11.31 -12.66 -6.95
N PHE A 126 -9.98 -12.60 -7.05
CA PHE A 126 -9.24 -11.50 -7.69
C PHE A 126 -8.63 -11.87 -9.07
N GLN A 127 -8.80 -13.11 -9.55
CA GLN A 127 -8.13 -13.56 -10.79
C GLN A 127 -8.55 -12.76 -12.03
N ASP A 128 -9.78 -12.27 -12.05
CA ASP A 128 -10.33 -11.42 -13.09
C ASP A 128 -9.56 -10.09 -13.24
N LEU A 129 -8.96 -9.58 -12.16
CA LEU A 129 -8.14 -8.36 -12.18
C LEU A 129 -6.87 -8.48 -13.04
N PHE A 130 -6.33 -9.70 -13.18
CA PHE A 130 -5.09 -9.96 -13.89
C PHE A 130 -5.31 -10.44 -15.34
N LYS A 131 -6.44 -11.11 -15.61
CA LYS A 131 -6.75 -11.64 -16.95
C LYS A 131 -6.94 -10.54 -18.00
N ALA A 132 -7.30 -9.32 -17.60
CA ALA A 132 -7.52 -8.19 -18.49
C ALA A 132 -6.23 -7.53 -19.02
N LYS A 133 -5.05 -7.84 -18.46
CA LYS A 133 -3.77 -7.14 -18.78
C LYS A 133 -2.68 -8.02 -19.40
N ALA A 134 -3.00 -9.25 -19.80
CA ALA A 134 -2.00 -10.17 -20.35
C ALA A 134 -1.53 -9.83 -21.79
N ASP A 135 -2.21 -8.91 -22.48
CA ASP A 135 -1.76 -8.32 -23.75
C ASP A 135 -1.26 -6.89 -23.48
N ASP A 136 -0.02 -6.73 -23.02
CA ASP A 136 0.88 -5.70 -23.56
C ASP A 136 2.26 -5.63 -22.88
N LYS A 137 3.29 -5.58 -23.74
CA LYS A 137 4.68 -5.11 -23.56
C LYS A 137 5.71 -6.04 -22.93
N LYS A 138 6.36 -6.80 -23.82
CA LYS A 138 7.80 -7.13 -23.72
C LYS A 138 8.63 -5.83 -23.77
N GLY A 139 9.36 -5.59 -22.69
CA GLY A 139 10.74 -5.10 -22.62
C GLY A 139 11.12 -3.88 -23.47
N GLU A 140 11.16 -2.72 -22.81
CA GLU A 140 12.27 -1.77 -22.99
C GLU A 140 12.95 -1.62 -21.62
N ASP A 141 14.28 -1.68 -21.62
CA ASP A 141 15.15 -1.41 -20.47
C ASP A 141 15.10 0.09 -20.14
N ASP A 142 13.95 0.53 -19.62
CA ASP A 142 13.81 1.86 -19.07
C ASP A 142 14.36 1.81 -17.65
N GLN A 143 15.48 2.50 -17.41
CA GLN A 143 15.96 2.77 -16.06
C GLN A 143 14.82 3.41 -15.26
N ALA A 144 14.16 2.61 -14.42
CA ALA A 144 12.99 3.05 -13.67
C ALA A 144 13.33 4.33 -12.89
N PHE A 145 12.50 5.36 -13.07
CA PHE A 145 12.66 6.65 -12.39
C PHE A 145 12.81 6.41 -10.88
N PRO A 146 13.86 6.95 -10.21
CA PRO A 146 14.10 6.64 -8.81
C PRO A 146 12.94 7.09 -7.92
N VAL A 147 12.57 6.25 -6.94
CA VAL A 147 11.51 6.51 -5.97
C VAL A 147 12.09 6.41 -4.58
N ASN A 148 11.83 7.43 -3.75
CA ASN A 148 12.25 7.51 -2.36
C ASN A 148 11.03 7.77 -1.48
N ILE A 149 10.86 7.00 -0.41
CA ILE A 149 9.78 7.17 0.56
C ILE A 149 10.43 7.26 1.93
N ALA A 150 10.35 8.43 2.56
CA ALA A 150 10.98 8.64 3.87
C ALA A 150 10.27 7.83 4.96
N LYS A 151 8.93 7.81 4.95
CA LYS A 151 8.11 7.00 5.84
C LYS A 151 6.96 6.35 5.09
N LEU A 152 6.86 5.03 5.16
CA LEU A 152 5.69 4.26 4.73
C LEU A 152 5.12 3.56 5.97
N SER A 153 3.81 3.68 6.20
CA SER A 153 3.16 2.96 7.29
C SER A 153 1.83 2.36 6.86
N LEU A 154 1.58 1.13 7.29
CA LEU A 154 0.28 0.48 7.26
C LEU A 154 -0.10 0.17 8.71
N SER A 155 -1.24 0.65 9.18
CA SER A 155 -1.65 0.46 10.58
C SER A 155 -3.02 -0.19 10.68
N GLU A 156 -3.17 -1.12 11.62
CA GLU A 156 -4.45 -1.79 11.93
C GLU A 156 -5.07 -2.54 10.74
N GLY A 157 -4.25 -3.05 9.82
CA GLY A 157 -4.72 -3.80 8.66
C GLY A 157 -5.47 -5.08 9.06
N LYS A 158 -6.39 -5.50 8.20
CA LYS A 158 -7.19 -6.71 8.36
C LYS A 158 -7.25 -7.49 7.05
N LEU A 159 -6.79 -8.73 7.08
CA LEU A 159 -6.95 -9.67 5.97
C LEU A 159 -7.92 -10.77 6.39
N VAL A 160 -8.97 -11.00 5.61
CA VAL A 160 -9.83 -12.17 5.74
C VAL A 160 -9.49 -13.14 4.62
N TRP A 161 -9.00 -14.30 5.00
CA TRP A 161 -8.70 -15.40 4.10
C TRP A 161 -9.80 -16.46 4.19
N LYS A 162 -10.35 -16.86 3.04
CA LYS A 162 -11.29 -17.98 2.95
C LYS A 162 -10.85 -18.95 1.86
N ASP A 163 -10.58 -20.19 2.22
CA ASP A 163 -10.27 -21.24 1.27
C ASP A 163 -11.37 -22.31 1.29
N ALA A 164 -12.19 -22.33 0.24
CA ALA A 164 -13.23 -23.32 0.01
C ALA A 164 -12.77 -24.44 -0.96
N SER A 165 -11.48 -24.52 -1.31
CA SER A 165 -10.94 -25.60 -2.15
C SER A 165 -10.84 -26.93 -1.42
N PHE A 166 -10.93 -26.94 -0.10
CA PHE A 166 -10.98 -28.14 0.73
C PHE A 166 -12.43 -28.55 1.07
N PRO A 167 -12.70 -29.84 1.39
CA PRO A 167 -14.03 -30.30 1.81
C PRO A 167 -14.59 -29.53 3.02
N LYS A 168 -13.72 -29.12 3.96
CA LYS A 168 -14.02 -28.20 5.05
C LYS A 168 -13.36 -26.85 4.75
N PRO A 169 -14.14 -25.77 4.54
CA PRO A 169 -13.57 -24.47 4.26
C PRO A 169 -12.69 -23.97 5.41
N VAL A 170 -11.51 -23.48 5.07
CA VAL A 170 -10.58 -22.84 6.01
C VAL A 170 -10.87 -21.34 6.01
N ILE A 171 -11.06 -20.76 7.19
CA ILE A 171 -11.25 -19.32 7.36
C ILE A 171 -10.23 -18.83 8.37
N GLU A 172 -9.41 -17.86 7.97
CA GLU A 172 -8.44 -17.21 8.83
C GLU A 172 -8.62 -15.69 8.77
N GLU A 173 -8.37 -15.03 9.88
CA GLU A 173 -8.35 -13.57 9.94
C GLU A 173 -7.02 -13.12 10.50
N ILE A 174 -6.33 -12.24 9.78
CA ILE A 174 -5.07 -11.65 10.21
C ILE A 174 -5.35 -10.20 10.59
N HIS A 175 -5.27 -9.89 11.88
CA HIS A 175 -5.53 -8.56 12.41
C HIS A 175 -4.98 -8.41 13.85
N PRO A 176 -4.33 -7.29 14.20
CA PRO A 176 -3.91 -6.21 13.30
C PRO A 176 -2.71 -6.60 12.46
N ILE A 177 -2.61 -6.05 11.24
CA ILE A 177 -1.38 -6.02 10.45
C ILE A 177 -0.81 -4.61 10.56
N ASN A 178 0.42 -4.48 11.03
CA ASN A 178 1.15 -3.22 11.11
C ASN A 178 2.45 -3.36 10.32
N ILE A 179 2.75 -2.38 9.47
CA ILE A 179 3.98 -2.29 8.70
C ILE A 179 4.52 -0.89 8.85
N ASP A 180 5.79 -0.76 9.19
CA ASP A 180 6.51 0.51 9.19
C ASP A 180 7.78 0.34 8.36
N ILE A 181 7.96 1.20 7.35
CA ILE A 181 9.16 1.24 6.52
C ILE A 181 9.73 2.64 6.57
N GLU A 182 11.01 2.75 6.94
CA GLU A 182 11.74 4.01 6.94
C GLU A 182 12.81 4.02 5.86
N ASN A 183 12.90 5.15 5.15
CA ASN A 183 13.91 5.42 4.12
C ASN A 183 13.93 4.40 2.99
N PHE A 184 12.75 3.99 2.51
CA PHE A 184 12.66 3.17 1.30
C PHE A 184 13.21 3.93 0.09
N THR A 185 14.01 3.26 -0.73
CA THR A 185 14.64 3.86 -1.90
C THR A 185 15.01 2.82 -2.94
N THR A 186 14.89 3.19 -4.22
CA THR A 186 15.34 2.38 -5.35
C THR A 186 16.77 2.71 -5.82
N HIS A 187 17.47 3.61 -5.11
CA HIS A 187 18.88 3.88 -5.33
C HIS A 187 19.76 2.70 -4.87
N ALA A 188 20.92 2.55 -5.52
CA ALA A 188 21.92 1.56 -5.14
C ALA A 188 22.51 1.83 -3.75
N ASP A 189 22.92 0.75 -3.09
CA ASP A 189 23.69 0.74 -1.84
C ASP A 189 23.03 1.45 -0.65
N LYS A 190 21.69 1.57 -0.69
CA LYS A 190 20.90 2.12 0.40
C LYS A 190 19.95 1.08 0.98
N GLN A 191 19.81 1.12 2.29
CA GLN A 191 18.94 0.23 3.05
C GLN A 191 17.72 0.99 3.58
N ALA A 192 16.56 0.34 3.52
CA ALA A 192 15.36 0.71 4.22
C ALA A 192 15.24 -0.10 5.50
N ARG A 193 14.73 0.50 6.58
CA ARG A 193 14.36 -0.26 7.79
C ARG A 193 12.92 -0.70 7.68
N LEU A 194 12.64 -1.94 8.05
CA LEU A 194 11.29 -2.51 7.98
C LEU A 194 10.92 -3.14 9.32
N GLY A 195 9.73 -2.80 9.82
CA GLY A 195 9.04 -3.49 10.89
C GLY A 195 7.69 -4.02 10.40
N LEU A 196 7.39 -5.28 10.67
CA LEU A 196 6.12 -5.92 10.40
C LEU A 196 5.64 -6.58 11.70
N SER A 197 4.36 -6.43 12.01
CA SER A 197 3.71 -7.10 13.13
C SER A 197 2.33 -7.57 12.71
N LEU A 198 2.02 -8.84 12.90
CA LEU A 198 0.70 -9.39 12.59
C LEU A 198 0.25 -10.45 13.60
N ALA A 199 -1.06 -10.54 13.80
CA ALA A 199 -1.66 -11.56 14.65
C ALA A 199 -2.70 -12.39 13.87
N LEU A 200 -2.69 -13.70 14.10
CA LEU A 200 -3.66 -14.65 13.54
C LEU A 200 -4.82 -14.84 14.52
N LYS A 201 -6.05 -14.89 14.01
CA LYS A 201 -7.24 -15.15 14.83
C LYS A 201 -7.24 -16.56 15.40
N SER A 202 -6.69 -17.52 14.67
CA SER A 202 -6.46 -18.88 15.17
C SER A 202 -5.40 -18.98 16.27
N GLY A 203 -4.68 -17.90 16.55
CA GLY A 203 -3.58 -17.86 17.51
C GLY A 203 -2.23 -17.85 16.83
N GLY A 204 -1.36 -16.97 17.31
CA GLY A 204 -0.04 -16.75 16.74
C GLY A 204 0.21 -15.27 16.53
N HIS A 205 1.42 -14.81 16.84
CA HIS A 205 1.85 -13.43 16.61
C HIS A 205 3.21 -13.42 15.93
N LEU A 206 3.31 -12.78 14.77
CA LEU A 206 4.56 -12.61 14.04
C LEU A 206 5.04 -11.18 14.21
N ASP A 207 6.27 -11.02 14.67
CA ASP A 207 7.04 -9.79 14.59
C ASP A 207 8.24 -10.01 13.69
N TRP A 208 8.48 -9.08 12.78
CA TRP A 208 9.67 -9.04 11.97
C TRP A 208 10.27 -7.64 12.00
N LYS A 209 11.58 -7.56 12.23
CA LYS A 209 12.34 -6.30 12.18
C LYS A 209 13.63 -6.53 11.42
N GLY A 210 13.94 -5.66 10.47
CA GLY A 210 15.14 -5.82 9.67
C GLY A 210 15.46 -4.64 8.77
N THR A 211 16.46 -4.85 7.92
CA THR A 211 16.82 -3.95 6.84
C THR A 211 16.68 -4.66 5.50
N VAL A 212 16.33 -3.88 4.48
CA VAL A 212 16.22 -4.34 3.09
C VAL A 212 16.94 -3.36 2.17
N SER A 213 17.68 -3.87 1.19
CA SER A 213 18.27 -3.09 0.10
C SER A 213 17.68 -3.58 -1.22
N MET A 214 17.44 -2.67 -2.17
CA MET A 214 16.89 -3.02 -3.49
C MET A 214 17.97 -3.26 -4.54
N LYS A 215 19.18 -2.75 -4.34
CA LYS A 215 20.29 -2.80 -5.31
C LYS A 215 21.64 -2.89 -4.57
N PRO A 216 22.23 -4.10 -4.42
CA PRO A 216 21.65 -5.40 -4.73
C PRO A 216 20.46 -5.73 -3.80
N LEU A 217 19.60 -6.65 -4.23
CA LEU A 217 18.48 -7.11 -3.41
C LEU A 217 19.02 -7.94 -2.23
N SER A 218 18.89 -7.41 -1.03
CA SER A 218 19.31 -8.10 0.19
C SER A 218 18.38 -7.79 1.34
N SER A 219 18.28 -8.71 2.30
CA SER A 219 17.53 -8.52 3.53
C SER A 219 18.23 -9.19 4.70
N GLU A 220 18.26 -8.52 5.84
CA GLU A 220 18.71 -9.09 7.10
C GLU A 220 17.77 -8.64 8.21
N GLY A 221 17.58 -9.48 9.22
CA GLY A 221 16.67 -9.13 10.30
C GLY A 221 16.40 -10.27 11.25
N HIS A 222 15.50 -9.98 12.17
CA HIS A 222 15.04 -10.85 13.23
C HIS A 222 13.56 -11.16 13.02
N ILE A 223 13.21 -12.44 12.91
CA ILE A 223 11.83 -12.92 12.81
C ILE A 223 11.50 -13.65 14.10
N LYS A 224 10.38 -13.26 14.71
CA LYS A 224 9.80 -13.95 15.83
C LYS A 224 8.36 -14.32 15.51
N PHE A 225 8.03 -15.60 15.66
CA PHE A 225 6.67 -16.10 15.54
C PHE A 225 6.31 -16.81 16.83
N ASP A 226 5.44 -16.20 17.63
CA ASP A 226 5.04 -16.71 18.93
C ASP A 226 3.72 -17.48 18.83
N LYS A 227 3.73 -18.75 19.30
CA LYS A 227 2.54 -19.56 19.57
C LYS A 227 1.60 -19.76 18.37
N VAL A 228 2.16 -20.03 17.20
CA VAL A 228 1.33 -20.42 16.04
C VAL A 228 0.82 -21.82 16.26
N THR A 229 -0.50 -22.02 16.17
CA THR A 229 -1.05 -23.36 16.36
C THR A 229 -0.63 -24.28 15.21
N LEU A 230 -0.27 -25.53 15.54
CA LEU A 230 0.14 -26.51 14.54
C LEU A 230 -1.02 -26.82 13.57
N GLU A 231 -2.25 -26.77 14.08
CA GLU A 231 -3.47 -26.90 13.29
C GLU A 231 -3.56 -25.83 12.20
N THR A 232 -3.22 -24.57 12.50
CA THR A 232 -3.20 -23.48 11.52
C THR A 232 -2.12 -23.68 10.46
N ILE A 233 -0.89 -24.02 10.87
CA ILE A 233 0.22 -24.27 9.94
C ILE A 233 -0.18 -25.37 8.96
N LEU A 234 -0.72 -26.47 9.47
CA LEU A 234 -1.13 -27.60 8.66
C LEU A 234 -2.32 -27.28 7.76
N ALA A 235 -3.32 -26.54 8.25
CA ALA A 235 -4.47 -26.11 7.45
C ALA A 235 -4.09 -25.18 6.28
N LEU A 236 -2.99 -24.42 6.42
CA LEU A 236 -2.47 -23.56 5.35
C LEU A 236 -1.54 -24.32 4.38
N ALA A 237 -0.79 -25.31 4.87
CA ALA A 237 0.22 -26.02 4.10
C ALA A 237 -0.31 -27.25 3.35
N LEU A 238 -1.33 -27.93 3.89
CA LEU A 238 -1.80 -29.22 3.41
C LEU A 238 -3.33 -29.31 3.31
N PRO A 239 -3.84 -30.12 2.37
CA PRO A 239 -5.26 -30.48 2.34
C PRO A 239 -5.70 -31.20 3.61
N ALA A 240 -6.89 -30.85 4.13
CA ALA A 240 -7.42 -31.43 5.37
C ALA A 240 -7.64 -32.96 5.32
N ASP A 241 -7.78 -33.52 4.11
CA ASP A 241 -7.91 -34.94 3.80
C ASP A 241 -6.57 -35.67 3.67
N ALA A 242 -5.45 -34.95 3.62
CA ALA A 242 -4.10 -35.51 3.55
C ALA A 242 -3.48 -35.78 4.93
N MET A 243 -4.18 -35.50 6.04
CA MET A 243 -3.63 -35.61 7.39
C MET A 243 -4.10 -36.86 8.15
N PRO A 244 -3.25 -37.89 8.30
CA PRO A 244 -3.58 -39.11 9.06
C PRO A 244 -3.43 -38.95 10.58
N PHE A 245 -3.12 -37.76 11.09
CA PHE A 245 -2.87 -37.49 12.50
C PHE A 245 -3.47 -36.16 12.96
N ASN A 246 -3.79 -36.08 14.26
CA ASN A 246 -4.27 -34.88 14.94
C ASN A 246 -3.13 -34.26 15.74
N LEU A 247 -2.40 -33.32 15.14
CA LEU A 247 -1.34 -32.57 15.81
C LEU A 247 -1.94 -31.45 16.65
N LYS A 248 -1.65 -31.48 17.95
CA LYS A 248 -2.01 -30.43 18.89
C LYS A 248 -0.76 -29.76 19.42
N GLY A 249 -0.80 -28.45 19.58
CA GLY A 249 0.30 -27.68 20.16
C GLY A 249 0.53 -26.38 19.41
N TYR A 250 1.68 -25.76 19.67
CA TYR A 250 2.08 -24.55 19.00
C TYR A 250 3.57 -24.58 18.69
N GLU A 251 3.96 -23.84 17.65
CA GLU A 251 5.34 -23.58 17.29
C GLU A 251 5.77 -22.20 17.77
N ILE A 252 7.02 -22.10 18.22
CA ILE A 252 7.71 -20.82 18.42
C ILE A 252 8.91 -20.81 17.50
N LEU A 253 9.02 -19.77 16.68
CA LEU A 253 10.17 -19.50 15.85
C LEU A 253 10.82 -18.19 16.30
N ASP A 254 12.11 -18.22 16.54
CA ASP A 254 12.92 -17.05 16.88
C ASP A 254 14.24 -17.20 16.14
N ALA A 255 14.46 -16.34 15.14
CA ALA A 255 15.57 -16.50 14.21
C ALA A 255 16.07 -15.17 13.69
N ASP A 256 17.39 -15.00 13.73
CA ASP A 256 18.10 -14.02 12.92
C ASP A 256 18.45 -14.63 11.56
N TYR A 257 18.31 -13.84 10.50
CA TYR A 257 18.67 -14.27 9.14
C TYR A 257 19.39 -13.19 8.37
N LYS A 258 20.10 -13.64 7.33
CA LYS A 258 20.67 -12.79 6.30
C LYS A 258 20.49 -13.46 4.94
N ALA A 259 19.85 -12.75 4.03
CA ALA A 259 19.57 -13.18 2.68
C ALA A 259 20.13 -12.17 1.67
N SER A 260 20.83 -12.66 0.66
CA SER A 260 21.33 -11.87 -0.46
C SER A 260 20.93 -12.57 -1.74
N TYR A 261 20.30 -11.85 -2.66
CA TYR A 261 19.95 -12.35 -3.97
C TYR A 261 21.02 -11.88 -4.96
N THR A 262 21.75 -12.85 -5.53
CA THR A 262 22.76 -12.65 -6.59
C THR A 262 22.13 -12.69 -7.96
#